data_AF-S6GT27-F1
#
_entry.id   AF-S6GT27-F1
#
_cell.length_a   1.000
_cell.length_b   1.000
_cell.length_c   1.000
_cell.angle_alpha   90.00
_cell.angle_beta   90.00
_cell.angle_gamma   90.00
#
_symmetry.space_group_name_H-M   'P 1'
#
loop_
_entity.id
_entity.type
_entity.pdbx_description
1 polymer ?
#
loop_
_entity_poly.entity_id
_entity_poly.type
_entity_poly.pdbx_seq_one_letter_code
_entity_poly.pdbx_strand_id
1 'polypeptide(L)'
;MRWLAGSGMVTVDADAREQDSEQRRVKDILSEIAKPWPKKMLQGYFATLAIRIELGGTDLRSVRLAMRAAANLLNFCSLEEGALPTQKMIAQFWRSSPGQVASVTGFINYLNVHHNLQLTSRPDAGWLRKAKKDKAERELVDLLKERPREEHFEIRWVVKGLAYFHNVRRAKRIALAYRPRSYEGVAGFDVDHESETLWIPSADGYKRGTRVSS
;
A
#
# COMPACT_ATOMS: atom_id res chain seq x y z
N MET A 1 5.03 -29.15 19.30
CA MET A 1 3.88 -29.60 18.45
C MET A 1 4.27 -30.51 17.28
N ARG A 2 5.53 -30.58 16.82
CA ARG A 2 5.90 -31.39 15.64
C ARG A 2 6.00 -32.91 15.89
N TRP A 3 5.96 -33.33 17.17
CA TRP A 3 6.13 -34.73 17.58
C TRP A 3 4.82 -35.54 17.66
N LEU A 4 3.67 -34.88 17.80
CA LEU A 4 2.34 -35.52 17.88
C LEU A 4 1.70 -35.83 16.52
N ALA A 5 2.21 -35.23 15.42
CA ALA A 5 1.72 -35.53 14.07
C ALA A 5 2.21 -36.91 13.56
N GLY A 6 3.24 -37.50 14.18
CA GLY A 6 3.77 -38.81 13.80
C GLY A 6 2.94 -40.01 14.29
N SER A 7 1.96 -39.80 15.19
CA SER A 7 1.13 -40.87 15.74
C SER A 7 -0.17 -41.12 14.98
N GLY A 8 -0.47 -40.35 13.92
CA GLY A 8 -1.71 -40.48 13.14
C GLY A 8 -3.00 -40.12 13.90
N MET A 9 -2.93 -39.69 15.16
CA MET A 9 -4.10 -39.38 15.99
C MET A 9 -4.50 -37.90 15.98
N VAL A 10 -3.70 -37.04 15.35
CA VAL A 10 -3.96 -35.60 15.25
C VAL A 10 -3.77 -35.17 13.81
N THR A 11 -4.86 -35.06 13.05
CA THR A 11 -4.85 -34.46 11.72
C THR A 11 -4.78 -32.96 11.92
N VAL A 12 -3.65 -32.37 11.54
CA VAL A 12 -3.50 -30.92 11.54
C VAL A 12 -4.34 -30.35 10.42
N ASP A 13 -5.51 -29.82 10.76
CA ASP A 13 -6.38 -29.13 9.81
C ASP A 13 -5.71 -27.82 9.37
N ALA A 14 -5.32 -27.78 8.09
CA ALA A 14 -4.64 -26.63 7.49
C ALA A 14 -5.56 -25.40 7.43
N ASP A 15 -6.87 -25.60 7.24
CA ASP A 15 -7.85 -24.53 7.14
C ASP A 15 -8.11 -23.91 8.52
N ALA A 16 -8.21 -24.75 9.56
CA ALA A 16 -8.31 -24.27 10.94
C ALA A 16 -7.09 -23.44 11.36
N ARG A 17 -5.88 -23.81 10.91
CA ARG A 17 -4.65 -23.04 11.19
C ARG A 17 -4.59 -21.72 10.45
N GLU A 18 -5.03 -21.67 9.19
CA GLU A 18 -5.06 -20.44 8.42
C GLU A 18 -6.09 -19.47 9.02
N GLN A 19 -7.28 -19.95 9.39
CA GLN A 19 -8.29 -19.15 10.08
C GLN A 19 -7.77 -18.55 11.38
N ASP A 20 -7.17 -19.36 12.24
CA ASP A 20 -6.56 -18.91 13.50
C ASP A 20 -5.42 -17.89 13.26
N SER A 21 -4.62 -18.09 12.21
CA SER A 21 -3.58 -17.13 11.81
C SER A 21 -4.16 -15.78 11.35
N GLU A 22 -5.22 -15.81 10.56
CA GLU A 22 -5.90 -14.59 10.10
C GLU A 22 -6.61 -13.86 11.25
N GLN A 23 -7.21 -14.59 12.21
CA GLN A 23 -7.79 -14.01 13.41
C GLN A 23 -6.74 -13.28 14.25
N ARG A 24 -5.56 -13.89 14.46
CA ARG A 24 -4.43 -13.22 15.13
C ARG A 24 -4.05 -11.93 14.41
N ARG A 25 -3.87 -11.98 13.08
CA ARG A 25 -3.50 -10.79 12.29
C ARG A 25 -4.55 -9.67 12.38
N VAL A 26 -5.83 -10.00 12.45
CA VAL A 26 -6.91 -9.00 12.67
C VAL A 26 -6.80 -8.39 14.07
N LYS A 27 -6.54 -9.21 15.10
CA LYS A 27 -6.32 -8.74 16.47
C LYS A 27 -5.09 -7.83 16.56
N ASP A 28 -4.01 -8.17 15.86
CA ASP A 28 -2.79 -7.36 15.79
C ASP A 28 -3.10 -5.98 15.20
N ILE A 29 -3.85 -5.92 14.08
CA ILE A 29 -4.30 -4.65 13.47
C ILE A 29 -5.09 -3.79 14.48
N LEU A 30 -6.00 -4.39 15.24
CA LEU A 30 -6.77 -3.67 16.26
C LEU A 30 -5.90 -3.15 17.41
N SER A 31 -4.80 -3.84 17.71
CA SER A 31 -3.86 -3.45 18.78
C SER A 31 -2.93 -2.30 18.39
N GLU A 32 -2.67 -2.11 17.10
CA GLU A 32 -1.82 -1.02 16.59
C GLU A 32 -2.41 0.37 16.83
N ILE A 33 -3.73 0.48 16.98
CA ILE A 33 -4.40 1.75 17.26
C ILE A 33 -4.32 2.05 18.75
N ALA A 34 -3.43 2.97 19.12
CA ALA A 34 -3.19 3.32 20.52
C ALA A 34 -4.36 4.10 21.16
N LYS A 35 -4.96 5.04 20.42
CA LYS A 35 -6.01 5.93 20.96
C LYS A 35 -7.37 5.22 21.04
N PRO A 36 -8.11 5.34 22.15
CA PRO A 36 -9.40 4.66 22.34
C PRO A 36 -10.44 4.99 21.27
N TRP A 37 -10.57 6.26 20.90
CA TRP A 37 -11.60 6.68 19.95
C TRP A 37 -11.44 6.13 18.53
N PRO A 38 -10.28 6.27 17.85
CA PRO A 38 -10.05 5.60 16.56
C PRO A 38 -10.18 4.08 16.65
N LYS A 39 -9.75 3.48 17.78
CA LYS A 39 -9.87 2.04 18.00
C LYS A 39 -11.34 1.61 18.03
N LYS A 40 -12.21 2.38 18.68
CA LYS A 40 -13.66 2.15 18.71
C LYS A 40 -14.28 2.19 17.30
N MET A 41 -13.89 3.14 16.46
CA MET A 41 -14.35 3.18 15.05
C MET A 41 -13.93 1.92 14.29
N LEU A 42 -12.68 1.51 14.46
CA LEU A 42 -12.14 0.32 13.79
C LEU A 42 -12.83 -0.97 14.27
N GLN A 43 -13.14 -1.07 15.57
CA GLN A 43 -13.90 -2.18 16.14
C GLN A 43 -15.34 -2.24 15.61
N GLY A 44 -16.04 -1.10 15.51
CA GLY A 44 -17.39 -1.08 14.93
C GLY A 44 -17.40 -1.45 13.45
N TYR A 45 -16.36 -1.06 12.70
CA TYR A 45 -16.19 -1.51 11.32
C TYR A 45 -15.94 -3.02 11.24
N PHE A 46 -15.09 -3.57 12.13
CA PHE A 46 -14.87 -5.01 12.22
C PHE A 46 -16.16 -5.78 12.49
N ALA A 47 -17.00 -5.32 13.42
CA ALA A 47 -18.29 -5.94 13.72
C ALA A 47 -19.20 -5.98 12.47
N THR A 48 -19.22 -4.91 11.69
CA THR A 48 -19.97 -4.86 10.42
C THR A 48 -19.45 -5.87 9.40
N LEU A 49 -18.13 -6.05 9.33
CA LEU A 49 -17.50 -7.03 8.45
C LEU A 49 -17.69 -8.48 8.92
N ALA A 50 -17.72 -8.72 10.24
CA ALA A 50 -17.93 -10.04 10.82
C ALA A 50 -19.30 -10.61 10.46
N ILE A 51 -20.35 -9.77 10.49
CA ILE A 51 -21.70 -10.15 10.03
C ILE A 51 -21.67 -10.60 8.56
N ARG A 52 -20.86 -9.96 7.71
CA ARG A 52 -20.73 -10.37 6.29
C ARG A 52 -20.01 -11.71 6.13
N ILE A 53 -19.10 -12.07 7.04
CA ILE A 53 -18.49 -13.41 7.05
C ILE A 53 -19.56 -14.45 7.36
N GLU A 54 -20.37 -14.23 8.40
CA GLU A 54 -21.43 -15.15 8.82
C GLU A 54 -22.46 -15.39 7.71
N LEU A 55 -22.76 -14.35 6.93
CA LEU A 55 -23.66 -14.42 5.77
C LEU A 55 -22.99 -14.99 4.50
N GLY A 56 -21.73 -15.43 4.57
CA GLY A 56 -20.99 -15.97 3.43
C GLY A 56 -20.61 -14.95 2.35
N GLY A 57 -20.74 -13.65 2.64
CA GLY A 57 -20.48 -12.56 1.69
C GLY A 57 -19.00 -12.15 1.58
N THR A 58 -18.14 -12.63 2.47
CA THR A 58 -16.70 -12.36 2.46
C THR A 58 -15.94 -13.41 3.28
N ASP A 59 -14.64 -13.56 3.03
CA ASP A 59 -13.73 -14.36 3.87
C ASP A 59 -12.94 -13.50 4.87
N LEU A 60 -12.32 -14.16 5.85
CA LEU A 60 -11.53 -13.51 6.89
C LEU A 60 -10.29 -12.79 6.32
N ARG A 61 -9.74 -13.29 5.20
CA ARG A 61 -8.62 -12.67 4.48
C ARG A 61 -8.99 -11.29 3.93
N SER A 62 -10.15 -11.18 3.31
CA SER A 62 -10.69 -9.93 2.79
C SER A 62 -11.00 -8.95 3.93
N VAL A 63 -11.53 -9.46 5.05
CA VAL A 63 -11.71 -8.66 6.27
C VAL A 63 -10.38 -8.14 6.79
N ARG A 64 -9.34 -8.98 6.90
CA ARG A 64 -8.00 -8.52 7.30
C ARG A 64 -7.46 -7.42 6.40
N LEU A 65 -7.61 -7.54 5.08
CA LEU A 65 -7.18 -6.51 4.13
C LEU A 65 -7.95 -5.19 4.30
N ALA A 66 -9.27 -5.26 4.50
CA ALA A 66 -10.10 -4.09 4.75
C ALA A 66 -9.76 -3.42 6.09
N MET A 67 -9.56 -4.22 7.15
CA MET A 67 -9.15 -3.76 8.48
C MET A 67 -7.79 -3.07 8.44
N ARG A 68 -6.82 -3.65 7.72
CA ARG A 68 -5.49 -3.04 7.53
C ARG A 68 -5.59 -1.68 6.84
N ALA A 69 -6.40 -1.57 5.79
CA ALA A 69 -6.60 -0.30 5.09
C ALA A 69 -7.28 0.77 5.97
N ALA A 70 -8.27 0.37 6.77
CA ALA A 70 -8.93 1.25 7.72
C ALA A 70 -7.97 1.74 8.82
N ALA A 71 -7.18 0.84 9.40
CA ALA A 71 -6.17 1.16 10.40
C ALA A 71 -5.11 2.15 9.85
N ASN A 72 -4.63 1.93 8.62
CA ASN A 72 -3.69 2.84 7.97
C ASN A 72 -4.28 4.25 7.81
N LEU A 73 -5.56 4.38 7.45
CA LEU A 73 -6.23 5.68 7.35
C LEU A 73 -6.32 6.35 8.73
N LEU A 74 -6.76 5.61 9.76
CA LEU A 74 -6.91 6.17 11.11
C LEU A 74 -5.58 6.63 11.69
N ASN A 75 -4.52 5.84 11.52
CA ASN A 75 -3.16 6.22 11.92
C ASN A 75 -2.66 7.45 11.15
N PHE A 76 -2.97 7.55 9.85
CA PHE A 76 -2.63 8.73 9.07
C PHE A 76 -3.36 9.99 9.54
N CYS A 77 -4.65 9.88 9.86
CA CYS A 77 -5.45 11.01 10.34
C CYS A 77 -5.02 11.52 11.72
N SER A 78 -4.41 10.67 12.55
CA SER A 78 -3.94 11.01 13.90
C SER A 78 -5.01 11.74 14.73
N LEU A 79 -6.22 11.20 14.77
CA LEU A 79 -7.37 11.84 15.39
C LEU A 79 -7.18 12.00 16.90
N GLU A 80 -7.78 13.06 17.46
CA GLU A 80 -8.00 13.19 18.90
C GLU A 80 -9.30 12.52 19.34
N GLU A 81 -9.51 12.43 20.65
CA GLU A 81 -10.73 11.87 21.23
C GLU A 81 -11.97 12.62 20.72
N GLY A 82 -13.00 11.89 20.28
CA GLY A 82 -14.23 12.46 19.71
C GLY A 82 -14.12 13.02 18.29
N ALA A 83 -12.91 13.21 17.74
CA ALA A 83 -12.73 13.75 16.39
C ALA A 83 -13.05 12.71 15.29
N LEU A 84 -13.62 13.16 14.18
CA LEU A 84 -13.94 12.32 13.01
C LEU A 84 -13.00 12.65 11.83
N PRO A 85 -12.68 11.68 10.95
CA PRO A 85 -11.96 11.96 9.72
C PRO A 85 -12.65 13.05 8.89
N THR A 86 -11.88 14.04 8.45
CA THR A 86 -12.37 15.08 7.55
C THR A 86 -12.03 14.75 6.10
N GLN A 87 -12.74 15.37 5.15
CA GLN A 87 -12.45 15.21 3.72
C GLN A 87 -11.01 15.62 3.37
N LYS A 88 -10.47 16.64 4.06
CA LYS A 88 -9.09 17.10 3.88
C LYS A 88 -8.08 16.01 4.28
N MET A 89 -8.28 15.36 5.42
CA MET A 89 -7.43 14.27 5.89
C MET A 89 -7.48 13.07 4.94
N ILE A 90 -8.67 12.70 4.49
CA ILE A 90 -8.87 11.62 3.50
C ILE A 90 -8.16 11.93 2.18
N ALA A 91 -8.31 13.16 1.67
CA ALA A 91 -7.64 13.58 0.44
C ALA A 91 -6.10 13.64 0.59
N GLN A 92 -5.59 13.94 1.79
CA GLN A 92 -4.15 13.85 2.08
C GLN A 92 -3.67 12.39 2.13
N PHE A 93 -4.45 11.50 2.75
CA PHE A 93 -4.17 10.06 2.77
C PHE A 93 -4.13 9.48 1.36
N TRP A 94 -5.07 9.85 0.49
CA TRP A 94 -5.05 9.39 -0.90
C TRP A 94 -3.83 9.91 -1.68
N ARG A 95 -3.30 11.10 -1.36
CA ARG A 95 -2.06 11.62 -1.98
C ARG A 95 -0.81 10.88 -1.49
N SER A 96 -0.79 10.46 -0.22
CA SER A 96 0.34 9.70 0.33
C SER A 96 0.27 8.21 -0.08
N SER A 97 -0.93 7.67 -0.19
CA SER A 97 -1.20 6.25 -0.42
C SER A 97 -2.29 6.01 -1.49
N PRO A 98 -2.09 6.47 -2.74
CA PRO A 98 -3.10 6.37 -3.80
C PRO A 98 -3.44 4.93 -4.21
N GLY A 99 -2.59 3.96 -3.88
CA GLY A 99 -2.87 2.54 -4.07
C GLY A 99 -3.90 1.96 -3.09
N GLN A 100 -4.20 2.64 -1.98
CA GLN A 100 -5.12 2.16 -0.95
C GLN A 100 -6.55 2.72 -1.09
N VAL A 101 -6.80 3.59 -2.07
CA VAL A 101 -8.12 4.25 -2.29
C VAL A 101 -9.27 3.26 -2.31
N ALA A 102 -9.16 2.20 -3.11
CA ALA A 102 -10.23 1.20 -3.24
C ALA A 102 -10.44 0.42 -1.93
N SER A 103 -9.36 0.07 -1.24
CA SER A 103 -9.39 -0.71 0.00
C SER A 103 -9.98 0.08 1.18
N VAL A 104 -9.84 1.40 1.18
CA VAL A 104 -10.38 2.25 2.25
C VAL A 104 -11.82 2.74 1.99
N THR A 105 -12.33 2.65 0.75
CA THR A 105 -13.71 3.07 0.41
C THR A 105 -14.76 2.43 1.32
N GLY A 106 -14.63 1.14 1.63
CA GLY A 106 -15.58 0.42 2.50
C GLY A 106 -15.65 1.03 3.90
N PHE A 107 -14.50 1.42 4.45
CA PHE A 107 -14.44 2.07 5.77
C PHE A 107 -14.99 3.50 5.74
N ILE A 108 -14.73 4.28 4.68
CA ILE A 108 -15.31 5.63 4.55
C ILE A 108 -16.84 5.55 4.46
N ASN A 109 -17.37 4.57 3.71
CA ASN A 109 -18.82 4.34 3.64
C ASN A 109 -19.40 3.94 5.01
N TYR A 110 -18.70 3.08 5.75
CA TYR A 110 -19.07 2.76 7.13
C TYR A 110 -19.13 4.03 8.01
N LEU A 111 -18.13 4.91 7.92
CA LEU A 111 -18.14 6.16 8.68
C LEU A 111 -19.30 7.07 8.30
N ASN A 112 -19.62 7.18 7.01
CA ASN A 112 -20.79 7.95 6.54
C ASN A 112 -22.09 7.45 7.16
N VAL A 113 -22.31 6.14 7.15
CA VAL A 113 -23.53 5.53 7.70
C VAL A 113 -23.60 5.66 9.21
N HIS A 114 -22.53 5.31 9.93
CA HIS A 114 -22.56 5.20 11.39
C HIS A 114 -22.31 6.51 12.14
N HIS A 115 -21.76 7.52 11.47
CA HIS A 115 -21.50 8.84 12.06
C HIS A 115 -22.21 9.98 11.31
N ASN A 116 -23.17 9.65 10.42
CA ASN A 116 -23.96 10.61 9.64
C ASN A 116 -23.08 11.64 8.91
N LEU A 117 -22.01 11.14 8.25
CA LEU A 117 -21.07 11.97 7.51
C LEU A 117 -21.39 11.96 6.01
N GLN A 118 -20.90 12.98 5.32
CA GLN A 118 -21.00 13.13 3.85
C GLN A 118 -19.61 13.15 3.21
N LEU A 119 -18.73 12.23 3.63
CA LEU A 119 -17.39 12.12 3.06
C LEU A 119 -17.45 11.50 1.67
N THR A 120 -16.70 12.06 0.73
CA THR A 120 -16.48 11.41 -0.55
C THR A 120 -15.62 10.17 -0.32
N SER A 121 -16.12 8.99 -0.70
CA SER A 121 -15.43 7.72 -0.45
C SER A 121 -14.41 7.34 -1.53
N ARG A 122 -14.40 8.07 -2.66
CA ARG A 122 -13.41 7.94 -3.75
C ARG A 122 -13.11 9.29 -4.42
N PRO A 123 -11.85 9.58 -4.76
CA PRO A 123 -11.52 10.74 -5.57
C PRO A 123 -11.90 10.51 -7.04
N ASP A 124 -11.92 11.59 -7.82
CA ASP A 124 -11.92 11.54 -9.28
C ASP A 124 -10.72 10.73 -9.81
N ALA A 125 -10.95 9.98 -10.90
CA ALA A 125 -9.95 9.19 -11.61
C ALA A 125 -8.81 10.06 -12.16
N GLY A 126 -9.11 11.25 -12.68
CA GLY A 126 -8.09 12.19 -13.18
C GLY A 126 -7.15 12.63 -12.06
N TRP A 127 -7.74 13.06 -10.94
CA TRP A 127 -7.01 13.39 -9.72
C TRP A 127 -6.16 12.21 -9.21
N LEU A 128 -6.73 11.00 -9.20
CA LEU A 128 -6.03 9.81 -8.72
C LEU A 128 -4.84 9.44 -9.60
N ARG A 129 -4.96 9.56 -10.92
CA ARG A 129 -3.86 9.33 -11.87
C ARG A 129 -2.71 10.31 -11.63
N LYS A 130 -3.02 11.58 -11.38
CA LYS A 130 -2.02 12.60 -11.03
C LYS A 130 -1.32 12.26 -9.71
N ALA A 131 -2.07 12.04 -8.62
CA ALA A 131 -1.51 11.70 -7.31
C ALA A 131 -0.61 10.45 -7.35
N LYS A 132 -0.99 9.48 -8.16
CA LYS A 132 -0.20 8.27 -8.44
C LYS A 132 1.13 8.57 -9.14
N LYS A 133 1.15 9.47 -10.13
CA LYS A 133 2.37 9.91 -10.82
C LYS A 133 3.26 10.72 -9.88
N ASP A 134 2.69 11.68 -9.17
CA ASP A 134 3.39 12.52 -8.19
C ASP A 134 4.02 11.69 -7.06
N LYS A 135 3.39 10.57 -6.67
CA LYS A 135 4.01 9.63 -5.72
C LYS A 135 5.22 8.90 -6.33
N ALA A 136 5.09 8.36 -7.55
CA ALA A 136 6.19 7.67 -8.20
C ALA A 136 7.40 8.60 -8.43
N GLU A 137 7.13 9.87 -8.80
CA GLU A 137 8.15 10.91 -8.93
C GLU A 137 8.86 11.19 -7.61
N ARG A 138 8.11 11.42 -6.51
CA ARG A 138 8.70 11.64 -5.19
C ARG A 138 9.60 10.48 -4.75
N GLU A 139 9.14 9.24 -4.95
CA GLU A 139 9.94 8.06 -4.60
C GLU A 139 11.26 7.97 -5.40
N LEU A 140 11.27 8.39 -6.67
CA LEU A 140 12.50 8.50 -7.46
C LEU A 140 13.42 9.63 -6.96
N VAL A 141 12.84 10.80 -6.68
CA VAL A 141 13.59 11.96 -6.17
C VAL A 141 14.20 11.67 -4.81
N ASP A 142 13.51 10.93 -3.94
CA ASP A 142 14.02 10.53 -2.64
C ASP A 142 15.19 9.55 -2.79
N LEU A 143 15.09 8.58 -3.71
CA LEU A 143 16.24 7.72 -4.06
C LEU A 143 17.43 8.53 -4.60
N LEU A 144 17.21 9.52 -5.47
CA LEU A 144 18.30 10.36 -5.98
C LEU A 144 19.09 11.05 -4.86
N LYS A 145 18.42 11.44 -3.77
CA LYS A 145 19.00 12.15 -2.63
C LYS A 145 19.75 11.25 -1.65
N GLU A 146 19.54 9.94 -1.71
CA GLU A 146 20.13 8.96 -0.78
C GLU A 146 21.66 8.95 -0.87
N ARG A 147 22.35 9.32 0.23
CA ARG A 147 23.81 9.34 0.32
C ARG A 147 24.26 8.90 1.72
N PRO A 148 25.18 7.91 1.86
CA PRO A 148 25.69 7.03 0.79
C PRO A 148 24.57 6.19 0.17
N ARG A 149 24.78 5.68 -1.05
CA ARG A 149 23.82 4.74 -1.66
C ARG A 149 23.86 3.43 -0.89
N GLU A 150 22.70 2.94 -0.49
CA GLU A 150 22.56 1.65 0.18
C GLU A 150 22.75 0.48 -0.78
N GLU A 151 22.88 -0.72 -0.21
CA GLU A 151 22.83 -1.97 -0.96
C GLU A 151 21.53 -2.06 -1.79
N HIS A 152 21.64 -2.61 -2.99
CA HIS A 152 20.52 -2.76 -3.94
C HIS A 152 19.92 -1.44 -4.47
N PHE A 153 20.62 -0.30 -4.36
CA PHE A 153 20.17 0.98 -4.91
C PHE A 153 19.67 0.87 -6.37
N GLU A 154 20.43 0.21 -7.24
CA GLU A 154 20.13 0.11 -8.67
C GLU A 154 18.79 -0.61 -8.94
N ILE A 155 18.55 -1.76 -8.32
CA ILE A 155 17.28 -2.47 -8.52
C ILE A 155 16.10 -1.70 -7.90
N ARG A 156 16.32 -0.92 -6.83
CA ARG A 156 15.28 0.01 -6.32
C ARG A 156 15.00 1.11 -7.34
N TRP A 157 16.04 1.68 -7.92
CA TRP A 157 15.96 2.69 -8.97
C TRP A 157 15.17 2.18 -10.16
N VAL A 158 15.51 1.01 -10.68
CA VAL A 158 14.82 0.37 -11.82
C VAL A 158 13.34 0.14 -11.52
N VAL A 159 12.99 -0.43 -10.37
CA VAL A 159 11.59 -0.67 -9.98
C VAL A 159 10.79 0.64 -9.86
N LYS A 160 11.38 1.68 -9.27
CA LYS A 160 10.71 2.99 -9.16
C LYS A 160 10.62 3.71 -10.51
N GLY A 161 11.63 3.54 -11.36
CA GLY A 161 11.67 4.03 -12.73
C GLY A 161 10.53 3.45 -13.56
N LEU A 162 10.36 2.13 -13.52
CA LEU A 162 9.23 1.44 -14.17
C LEU A 162 7.87 2.03 -13.77
N ALA A 163 7.68 2.33 -12.48
CA ALA A 163 6.43 2.90 -11.99
C ALA A 163 6.18 4.33 -12.48
N TYR A 164 7.24 5.13 -12.67
CA TYR A 164 7.14 6.52 -13.09
C TYR A 164 7.08 6.69 -14.61
N PHE A 165 8.03 6.10 -15.34
CA PHE A 165 8.17 6.27 -16.78
C PHE A 165 7.16 5.41 -17.57
N HIS A 166 6.88 4.20 -17.10
CA HIS A 166 6.07 3.22 -17.84
C HIS A 166 4.80 2.80 -17.10
N ASN A 167 4.49 3.41 -15.96
CA ASN A 167 3.31 3.10 -15.13
C ASN A 167 3.25 1.62 -14.64
N VAL A 168 4.38 0.91 -14.65
CA VAL A 168 4.52 -0.48 -14.19
C VAL A 168 4.82 -0.51 -12.68
N ARG A 169 3.80 -0.79 -11.87
CA ARG A 169 3.86 -0.57 -10.40
C ARG A 169 4.13 -1.81 -9.55
N ARG A 170 3.98 -3.00 -10.13
CA ARG A 170 4.05 -4.29 -9.42
C ARG A 170 5.25 -5.13 -9.85
N ALA A 171 6.29 -4.49 -10.37
CA ALA A 171 7.52 -5.17 -10.74
C ALA A 171 8.14 -5.84 -9.50
N LYS A 172 8.31 -7.16 -9.54
CA LYS A 172 8.92 -7.93 -8.47
C LYS A 172 10.43 -7.89 -8.65
N ARG A 173 11.17 -7.38 -7.67
CA ARG A 173 12.64 -7.29 -7.71
C ARG A 173 13.30 -8.62 -8.12
N ILE A 174 12.88 -9.73 -7.50
CA ILE A 174 13.48 -11.06 -7.72
C ILE A 174 13.29 -11.57 -9.15
N ALA A 175 12.24 -11.12 -9.85
CA ALA A 175 11.92 -11.56 -11.21
C ALA A 175 12.40 -10.56 -12.28
N LEU A 176 13.12 -9.52 -11.88
CA LEU A 176 13.42 -8.39 -12.75
C LEU A 176 14.76 -8.64 -13.45
N ALA A 177 14.71 -8.88 -14.75
CA ALA A 177 15.88 -8.93 -15.60
C ALA A 177 16.11 -7.56 -16.23
N TYR A 178 17.30 -7.00 -16.01
CA TYR A 178 17.68 -5.73 -16.63
C TYR A 178 19.16 -5.72 -16.99
N ARG A 179 19.51 -4.97 -18.03
CA ARG A 179 20.87 -4.88 -18.56
C ARG A 179 21.24 -3.42 -18.86
N PRO A 180 22.48 -2.99 -18.58
CA PRO A 180 22.92 -1.64 -18.92
C PRO A 180 22.76 -1.37 -20.42
N ARG A 181 22.12 -0.26 -20.78
CA ARG A 181 21.92 0.17 -22.17
C ARG A 181 21.85 1.69 -22.23
N SER A 182 22.65 2.27 -23.13
CA SER A 182 22.52 3.69 -23.46
C SER A 182 21.49 3.90 -24.56
N TYR A 183 20.65 4.92 -24.39
CA TYR A 183 19.69 5.39 -25.39
C TYR A 183 19.96 6.87 -25.66
N GLU A 184 20.18 7.24 -26.92
CA GLU A 184 20.49 8.62 -27.35
C GLU A 184 21.60 9.30 -26.51
N GLY A 185 22.64 8.56 -26.16
CA GLY A 185 23.77 9.07 -25.37
C GLY A 185 23.52 9.18 -23.86
N VAL A 186 22.33 8.81 -23.37
CA VAL A 186 22.01 8.75 -21.94
C VAL A 186 22.20 7.32 -21.43
N ALA A 187 23.01 7.16 -20.39
CA ALA A 187 23.18 5.86 -19.73
C ALA A 187 21.87 5.42 -19.05
N GLY A 188 21.55 4.13 -19.13
CA GLY A 188 20.33 3.57 -18.56
C GLY A 188 20.33 2.05 -18.55
N PHE A 189 19.13 1.48 -18.48
CA PHE A 189 18.89 0.05 -18.39
C PHE A 189 17.74 -0.34 -19.32
N ASP A 190 17.96 -1.36 -20.13
CA ASP A 190 16.87 -2.14 -20.72
C ASP A 190 16.31 -3.07 -19.65
N VAL A 191 14.99 -3.09 -19.50
CA VAL A 191 14.29 -3.89 -18.52
C VAL A 191 13.29 -4.76 -19.25
N ASP A 192 13.45 -6.07 -19.14
CA ASP A 192 12.52 -7.01 -19.74
C ASP A 192 11.27 -7.09 -18.86
N HIS A 193 10.11 -6.75 -19.43
CA HIS A 193 8.84 -6.78 -18.74
C HIS A 193 7.75 -7.35 -19.64
N GLU A 194 7.17 -8.46 -19.22
CA GLU A 194 6.20 -9.22 -20.03
C GLU A 194 6.79 -9.60 -21.39
N SER A 195 6.26 -9.05 -22.49
CA SER A 195 6.74 -9.30 -23.86
C SER A 195 7.45 -8.09 -24.48
N GLU A 196 7.79 -7.08 -23.68
CA GLU A 196 8.40 -5.84 -24.13
C GLU A 196 9.70 -5.54 -23.37
N THR A 197 10.61 -4.81 -24.01
CA THR A 197 11.79 -4.24 -23.35
C THR A 197 11.56 -2.75 -23.13
N LEU A 198 11.56 -2.34 -21.86
CA LEU A 198 11.35 -0.97 -21.43
C LEU A 198 12.68 -0.33 -21.04
N TRP A 199 12.93 0.91 -21.47
CA TRP A 199 14.16 1.61 -21.12
C TRP A 199 13.98 2.53 -19.91
N ILE A 200 14.92 2.50 -18.96
CA ILE A 200 14.96 3.35 -17.76
C ILE A 200 16.29 4.11 -17.71
N PRO A 201 16.30 5.46 -17.57
CA PRO A 201 17.55 6.21 -17.43
C PRO A 201 18.28 5.87 -16.12
N SER A 202 19.61 5.89 -16.13
CA SER A 202 20.42 5.72 -14.93
C SER A 202 20.32 6.93 -14.01
N ALA A 203 20.38 6.70 -12.70
CA ALA A 203 20.44 7.76 -11.70
C ALA A 203 21.66 8.69 -11.88
N ASP A 204 22.75 8.16 -12.44
CA ASP A 204 24.01 8.90 -12.66
C ASP A 204 23.95 9.85 -13.86
N GLY A 205 23.04 9.61 -14.79
CA GLY A 205 22.78 10.53 -15.90
C GLY A 205 22.11 11.84 -15.47
N TYR A 206 21.56 11.89 -14.25
CA TYR A 206 20.89 13.08 -13.74
C TYR A 206 21.89 14.07 -13.14
N LYS A 207 22.40 15.00 -13.96
CA LYS A 207 23.09 16.18 -13.46
C LYS A 207 22.04 17.09 -12.81
N ARG A 208 22.19 17.38 -11.50
CA ARG A 208 21.38 18.44 -10.87
C ARG A 208 21.55 19.70 -11.71
N GLY A 209 20.48 20.17 -12.35
CA GLY A 209 20.47 21.50 -12.93
C GLY A 209 20.84 22.49 -11.83
N THR A 210 22.03 23.06 -11.91
CA THR A 210 22.33 24.29 -11.19
C THR A 210 21.29 25.29 -11.66
N ARG A 211 20.34 25.64 -10.77
CA ARG A 211 19.52 26.83 -11.01
C ARG A 211 20.50 27.98 -11.10
N VAL A 212 20.75 28.45 -12.32
CA VAL A 212 21.42 29.73 -12.53
C VAL A 212 20.44 30.77 -12.02
N SER A 213 20.69 31.29 -10.83
CA SER A 213 20.08 32.52 -10.35
C SER A 213 20.51 33.63 -11.30
N SER A 214 19.57 34.08 -12.12
CA SER A 214 19.64 35.39 -12.79
C SER A 214 18.95 36.41 -11.91
#